data_AF-G4Z3X7-F1
#
_entry.id   AF-G4Z3X7-F1
#
_cell.length_a   1.000
_cell.length_b   1.000
_cell.length_c   1.000
_cell.angle_alpha   90.00
_cell.angle_beta   90.00
_cell.angle_gamma   90.00
#
_symmetry.space_group_name_H-M   'P 1'
#
loop_
_entity.id
_entity.type
_entity.pdbx_description
1 polymer ?
#
loop_
_entity_poly.entity_id
_entity_poly.type
_entity_poly.pdbx_seq_one_letter_code
_entity_poly.pdbx_strand_id
1 'polypeptide(L)'
;LGTYVGSCVCVAHRWDGGAERWTYGVVTGYRWSSDSNRCVLHVASSAGNFDFAYNKELLQDLAVEPYAMRLCEGQSTLSSMPAEMRAIHEAAYSAFHARGRGALRSLEAVCNKIGVAAVEETGVVPVFDISSMQV
;
A
#
# COMPACT_ATOMS: atom_id res chain seq x y z
N LEU A 1 -16.00 -0.26 5.56
CA LEU A 1 -15.50 -1.58 5.07
C LEU A 1 -15.83 -1.76 3.59
N GLY A 2 -17.09 -1.67 3.17
CA GLY A 2 -17.40 -1.48 1.74
C GLY A 2 -16.77 -0.22 1.12
N THR A 3 -16.46 0.77 1.96
CA THR A 3 -15.67 1.97 1.63
C THR A 3 -14.23 1.69 1.16
N TYR A 4 -13.67 0.52 1.46
CA TYR A 4 -12.31 0.16 1.02
C TYR A 4 -12.31 -0.52 -0.34
N VAL A 5 -13.45 -0.93 -0.91
CA VAL A 5 -13.44 -1.57 -2.23
C VAL A 5 -12.95 -0.55 -3.28
N GLY A 6 -11.91 -0.91 -4.02
CA GLY A 6 -11.19 -0.04 -4.94
C GLY A 6 -10.05 0.77 -4.32
N SER A 7 -9.87 0.76 -3.00
CA SER A 7 -8.76 1.45 -2.33
C SER A 7 -7.41 0.81 -2.67
N CYS A 8 -6.42 1.67 -2.89
CA CYS A 8 -5.01 1.30 -2.95
C CYS A 8 -4.46 1.21 -1.53
N VAL A 9 -3.86 0.08 -1.17
CA VAL A 9 -3.41 -0.17 0.21
C VAL A 9 -1.96 -0.64 0.25
N CYS A 10 -1.29 -0.27 1.35
CA CYS A 10 -0.09 -0.94 1.83
C CYS A 10 -0.47 -1.74 3.07
N VAL A 11 -0.21 -3.05 3.04
CA VAL A 11 -0.56 -3.97 4.13
C VAL A 11 0.64 -4.82 4.53
N ALA A 12 0.67 -5.22 5.79
CA ALA A 12 1.62 -6.21 6.27
C ALA A 12 1.15 -7.61 5.84
N HIS A 13 1.94 -8.29 5.02
CA HIS A 13 1.59 -9.62 4.52
C HIS A 13 2.75 -10.60 4.64
N ARG A 14 2.41 -11.87 4.89
CA ARG A 14 3.36 -12.98 5.02
C ARG A 14 3.17 -13.96 3.86
N TRP A 15 4.11 -13.96 2.94
CA TRP A 15 4.20 -14.98 1.90
C TRP A 15 4.83 -16.26 2.49
N ASP A 16 4.11 -17.38 2.39
CA ASP A 16 4.61 -18.75 2.63
C ASP A 16 5.45 -18.95 3.90
N GLY A 17 4.95 -18.48 5.05
CA GLY A 17 5.60 -18.68 6.36
C GLY A 17 6.84 -17.82 6.61
N GLY A 18 7.26 -17.00 5.65
CA GLY A 18 8.34 -16.02 5.79
C GLY A 18 8.02 -14.89 6.79
N ALA A 19 8.97 -13.98 6.94
CA ALA A 19 8.77 -12.75 7.72
C ALA A 19 7.67 -11.88 7.08
N GLU A 20 6.95 -11.14 7.92
CA GLU A 20 5.94 -10.20 7.46
C GLU A 20 6.60 -9.01 6.78
N ARG A 21 6.10 -8.66 5.60
CA ARG A 21 6.62 -7.60 4.75
C ARG A 21 5.51 -6.68 4.30
N TRP A 22 5.82 -5.42 4.09
CA TRP A 22 4.91 -4.48 3.45
C TRP A 22 4.68 -4.88 1.99
N THR A 23 3.41 -5.04 1.63
CA THR A 23 2.96 -5.44 0.30
C THR A 23 1.87 -4.48 -0.14
N TYR A 24 1.93 -4.07 -1.41
CA TYR A 24 0.98 -3.13 -1.99
C TYR A 24 -0.07 -3.89 -2.79
N GLY A 25 -1.32 -3.45 -2.70
CA GLY A 25 -2.40 -4.04 -3.46
C GLY A 25 -3.64 -3.17 -3.50
N VAL A 26 -4.65 -3.67 -4.19
CA VAL A 26 -5.96 -3.05 -4.33
C VAL A 26 -6.98 -3.94 -3.64
N VAL A 27 -7.82 -3.36 -2.78
CA VAL A 27 -8.91 -4.11 -2.16
C VAL A 27 -10.02 -4.31 -3.18
N THR A 28 -10.31 -5.56 -3.52
CA THR A 28 -11.33 -5.94 -4.52
C THR A 28 -12.63 -6.41 -3.90
N GLY A 29 -12.61 -6.73 -2.60
CA GLY A 29 -13.79 -7.18 -1.88
C GLY A 29 -13.53 -7.32 -0.40
N TYR A 30 -14.55 -7.73 0.35
CA TYR A 30 -14.43 -8.04 1.76
C TYR A 30 -15.45 -9.09 2.18
N ARG A 31 -15.10 -9.83 3.23
CA ARG A 31 -16.00 -10.75 3.93
C ARG A 31 -16.09 -10.36 5.39
N TRP A 32 -17.31 -10.30 5.90
CA TRP A 32 -17.58 -10.05 7.31
C TRP A 32 -18.04 -11.35 7.99
N SER A 33 -17.51 -11.65 9.17
CA SER A 33 -17.95 -12.77 10.02
C SER A 33 -18.62 -12.21 11.28
N SER A 34 -19.90 -12.49 11.44
CA SER A 34 -20.68 -12.17 12.63
C SER A 34 -20.13 -12.82 13.89
N ASP A 35 -19.57 -14.02 13.75
CA ASP A 35 -19.25 -14.88 14.89
C ASP A 35 -17.93 -14.50 15.57
N SER A 36 -17.04 -13.82 14.84
CA SER A 36 -15.69 -13.48 15.32
C SER A 36 -15.43 -11.97 15.40
N ASN A 37 -16.38 -11.13 14.96
CA ASN A 37 -16.17 -9.69 14.74
C ASN A 37 -14.95 -9.39 13.84
N ARG A 38 -14.51 -10.39 13.05
CA ARG A 38 -13.38 -10.27 12.14
C ARG A 38 -13.87 -9.96 10.75
N CYS A 39 -13.17 -9.04 10.10
CA CYS A 39 -13.33 -8.76 8.70
C CYS A 39 -12.08 -9.19 7.96
N VAL A 40 -12.27 -9.79 6.79
CA VAL A 40 -11.21 -10.12 5.85
C VAL A 40 -11.40 -9.27 4.61
N LEU A 41 -10.34 -8.62 4.16
CA LEU A 41 -10.27 -7.91 2.89
C LEU A 41 -9.66 -8.84 1.84
N HIS A 42 -10.22 -8.85 0.64
CA HIS A 42 -9.64 -9.52 -0.52
C HIS A 42 -8.76 -8.50 -1.26
N VAL A 43 -7.46 -8.74 -1.31
CA VAL A 43 -6.47 -7.82 -1.86
C VAL A 43 -5.83 -8.44 -3.11
N ALA A 44 -5.85 -7.69 -4.21
CA ALA A 44 -5.15 -8.05 -5.44
C ALA A 44 -3.81 -7.31 -5.50
N SER A 45 -2.70 -8.04 -5.62
CA SER A 45 -1.36 -7.47 -5.76
C SER A 45 -0.68 -7.99 -7.02
N SER A 46 0.45 -7.38 -7.39
CA SER A 46 1.28 -7.87 -8.50
C SER A 46 1.86 -9.26 -8.24
N ALA A 47 2.01 -9.67 -6.98
CA ALA A 47 2.49 -10.98 -6.59
C ALA A 47 1.37 -12.05 -6.51
N GLY A 48 0.11 -11.64 -6.63
CA GLY A 48 -1.07 -12.51 -6.53
C GLY A 48 -2.13 -11.96 -5.59
N ASN A 49 -3.27 -12.62 -5.58
CA ASN A 49 -4.40 -12.26 -4.72
C ASN A 49 -4.24 -12.93 -3.35
N PHE A 50 -4.56 -12.21 -2.29
CA PHE A 50 -4.50 -12.74 -0.93
C PHE A 50 -5.59 -12.15 -0.03
N ASP A 51 -5.87 -12.86 1.05
CA ASP A 51 -6.80 -12.44 2.09
C ASP A 51 -6.04 -11.75 3.22
N PHE A 52 -6.52 -10.57 3.63
CA PHE A 52 -5.96 -9.79 4.71
C PHE A 52 -6.96 -9.61 5.83
N ALA A 53 -6.65 -10.09 7.03
CA ALA A 53 -7.47 -9.83 8.21
C ALA A 53 -7.36 -8.35 8.59
N TYR A 54 -8.49 -7.63 8.58
CA TYR A 54 -8.52 -6.20 8.81
C TYR A 54 -7.88 -5.84 10.15
N ASN A 55 -6.78 -5.08 10.07
CA ASN A 55 -6.09 -4.51 11.20
C ASN A 55 -5.68 -3.07 10.86
N LYS A 56 -6.24 -2.09 11.58
CA LYS A 56 -6.00 -0.66 11.36
C LYS A 56 -4.53 -0.25 11.52
N GLU A 57 -3.73 -1.03 12.25
CA GLU A 57 -2.33 -0.74 12.51
C GLU A 57 -1.46 -1.21 11.34
N LEU A 58 -1.80 -2.37 10.77
CA LEU A 58 -1.07 -3.05 9.71
C LEU A 58 -1.62 -2.77 8.30
N LEU A 59 -2.60 -1.87 8.19
CA LEU A 59 -3.18 -1.42 6.93
C LEU A 59 -3.07 0.10 6.84
N GLN A 60 -2.66 0.57 5.67
CA GLN A 60 -2.76 1.97 5.29
C GLN A 60 -3.44 2.10 3.93
N ASP A 61 -4.49 2.92 3.90
CA ASP A 61 -5.10 3.42 2.67
C ASP A 61 -4.22 4.51 2.05
N LEU A 62 -4.03 4.45 0.74
CA LEU A 62 -3.09 5.29 0.01
C LEU A 62 -3.79 5.96 -1.17
N ALA A 63 -3.39 7.22 -1.43
CA ALA A 63 -3.64 7.82 -2.73
C ALA A 63 -2.84 7.09 -3.83
N VAL A 64 -3.26 7.25 -5.08
CA VAL A 64 -2.67 6.51 -6.22
C VAL A 64 -1.19 6.86 -6.40
N GLU A 65 -0.80 8.10 -6.09
CA GLU A 65 0.57 8.59 -6.21
C GLU A 65 1.56 7.85 -5.29
N PRO A 66 1.40 7.84 -3.94
CA PRO A 66 2.26 7.05 -3.06
C PRO A 66 2.12 5.55 -3.26
N TYR A 67 0.94 5.08 -3.69
CA TYR A 67 0.75 3.69 -4.07
C TYR A 67 1.65 3.29 -5.25
N ALA A 68 1.72 4.10 -6.30
CA ALA A 68 2.56 3.82 -7.46
C ALA A 68 4.06 3.79 -7.14
N MET A 69 4.48 4.56 -6.13
CA MET A 69 5.88 4.63 -5.70
C MET A 69 6.37 3.40 -4.93
N ARG A 70 5.47 2.65 -4.27
CA ARG A 70 5.79 1.38 -3.56
C ARG A 70 7.01 1.43 -2.64
N LEU A 71 7.16 2.54 -1.90
CA LEU A 71 8.39 2.89 -1.17
C LEU A 71 8.81 1.87 -0.10
N CYS A 72 7.86 1.10 0.41
CA CYS A 72 8.09 0.13 1.46
C CYS A 72 8.01 -1.32 0.95
N GLU A 73 7.81 -1.56 -0.35
CA GLU A 73 7.56 -2.90 -0.89
C GLU A 73 8.66 -3.89 -0.51
N GLY A 74 8.26 -5.05 0.02
CA GLY A 74 9.18 -6.09 0.45
C GLY A 74 9.97 -5.80 1.72
N GLN A 75 9.89 -4.59 2.28
CA GLN A 75 10.53 -4.29 3.56
C GLN A 75 9.85 -5.05 4.69
N SER A 76 10.66 -5.62 5.60
CA SER A 76 10.17 -6.30 6.79
C SER A 76 9.44 -5.32 7.71
N THR A 77 8.33 -5.73 8.30
CA THR A 77 7.62 -4.94 9.33
C THR A 77 8.46 -4.73 10.59
N LEU A 78 9.54 -5.52 10.77
CA LEU A 78 10.53 -5.32 11.83
C LEU A 78 11.56 -4.23 11.50
N SER A 79 11.80 -3.95 10.22
CA SER A 79 12.75 -2.92 9.78
C SER A 79 12.08 -1.58 9.49
N SER A 80 10.80 -1.60 9.11
CA SER A 80 9.97 -0.41 8.94
C SER A 80 8.68 -0.66 9.71
N MET A 81 8.58 -0.06 10.89
CA MET A 81 7.42 -0.20 11.76
C MET A 81 6.21 0.52 11.13
N PRO A 82 4.97 0.16 11.51
CA PRO A 82 3.78 0.76 10.89
C PRO A 82 3.72 2.30 10.94
N ALA A 83 4.28 2.92 11.98
CA ALA A 83 4.36 4.37 12.08
C ALA A 83 5.36 4.98 11.08
N GLU A 84 6.50 4.30 10.85
CA GLU A 84 7.52 4.73 9.90
C GLU A 84 7.02 4.59 8.47
N MET A 85 6.37 3.46 8.16
CA MET A 85 5.70 3.22 6.88
C MET A 85 4.68 4.34 6.55
N ARG A 86 3.89 4.78 7.53
CA ARG A 86 2.97 5.93 7.36
C ARG A 86 3.69 7.24 7.14
N ALA A 87 4.75 7.50 7.90
CA ALA A 87 5.54 8.73 7.77
C ALA A 87 6.21 8.82 6.39
N ILE A 88 6.72 7.71 5.87
CA ILE A 88 7.29 7.61 4.52
C ILE A 88 6.25 7.99 3.46
N HIS A 89 5.06 7.41 3.52
CA HIS A 89 3.99 7.72 2.57
C HIS A 89 3.51 9.17 2.64
N GLU A 90 3.36 9.73 3.85
CA GLU A 90 2.94 11.13 4.03
C GLU A 90 4.01 12.11 3.50
N ALA A 91 5.28 11.80 3.76
CA ALA A 91 6.41 12.59 3.25
C ALA A 91 6.49 12.53 1.72
N ALA A 92 6.28 11.35 1.12
CA ALA A 92 6.27 11.15 -0.32
C ALA A 92 5.10 11.89 -0.98
N TYR A 93 3.89 11.78 -0.43
CA TYR A 93 2.72 12.52 -0.89
C TYR A 93 2.97 14.03 -0.83
N SER A 94 3.51 14.52 0.28
CA SER A 94 3.86 15.94 0.44
C SER A 94 4.95 16.42 -0.52
N ALA A 95 5.94 15.57 -0.84
CA ALA A 95 6.98 15.87 -1.80
C ALA A 95 6.44 15.93 -3.24
N PHE A 96 5.52 15.03 -3.58
CA PHE A 96 4.89 14.96 -4.89
C PHE A 96 3.95 16.15 -5.15
N HIS A 97 3.09 16.48 -4.18
CA HIS A 97 2.15 17.61 -4.28
C HIS A 97 2.73 18.96 -3.88
N ALA A 98 4.00 18.99 -3.50
CA ALA A 98 4.77 20.23 -3.35
C ALA A 98 4.18 21.24 -2.39
N ARG A 99 3.67 20.80 -1.22
CA ARG A 99 3.19 21.73 -0.19
C ARG A 99 4.34 22.66 0.24
N GLY A 100 4.38 23.87 -0.34
CA GLY A 100 5.36 24.93 -0.08
C GLY A 100 6.67 24.92 -0.90
N ARG A 101 6.85 24.08 -1.94
CA ARG A 101 8.05 24.06 -2.83
C ARG A 101 7.68 23.62 -4.27
N GLY A 102 8.66 23.43 -5.15
CA GLY A 102 8.45 22.82 -6.47
C GLY A 102 8.12 21.32 -6.39
N ALA A 103 7.17 20.86 -7.21
CA ALA A 103 6.71 19.47 -7.23
C ALA A 103 7.79 18.54 -7.78
N LEU A 104 8.05 17.43 -7.09
CA LEU A 104 8.95 16.39 -7.57
C LEU A 104 8.11 15.28 -8.21
N ARG A 105 8.43 14.97 -9.47
CA ARG A 105 7.75 13.93 -10.26
C ARG A 105 8.62 12.71 -10.55
N SER A 106 9.91 12.81 -10.28
CA SER A 106 10.87 11.69 -10.37
C SER A 106 10.90 10.95 -9.04
N LEU A 107 10.81 9.61 -9.07
CA LEU A 107 10.89 8.80 -7.85
C LEU A 107 12.24 8.96 -7.18
N GLU A 108 13.33 8.99 -7.97
CA GLU A 108 14.68 9.22 -7.48
C GLU A 108 14.78 10.53 -6.67
N ALA A 109 14.22 11.62 -7.18
CA ALA A 109 14.20 12.90 -6.48
C ALA A 109 13.36 12.84 -5.20
N VAL A 110 12.24 12.10 -5.20
CA VAL A 110 11.42 11.88 -4.00
C VAL A 110 12.18 11.06 -2.97
N CYS A 111 12.74 9.90 -3.34
CA CYS A 111 13.55 9.03 -2.48
C CYS A 111 14.73 9.77 -1.84
N ASN A 112 15.49 10.53 -2.65
CA ASN A 112 16.61 11.34 -2.16
C ASN A 112 16.17 12.39 -1.13
N LYS A 113 14.98 12.98 -1.31
CA LYS A 113 14.45 13.98 -0.38
C LYS A 113 13.96 13.39 0.93
N ILE A 114 13.35 12.21 0.90
CA ILE A 114 12.81 11.54 2.09
C ILE A 114 13.84 10.64 2.80
N GLY A 115 15.00 10.41 2.19
CA GLY A 115 16.07 9.58 2.76
C GLY A 115 15.77 8.08 2.72
N VAL A 116 14.95 7.63 1.76
CA VAL A 116 14.63 6.22 1.55
C VAL A 116 15.48 5.67 0.40
N ALA A 117 15.78 4.37 0.46
CA ALA A 117 16.49 3.68 -0.62
C ALA A 117 15.79 3.90 -1.98
N ALA A 118 16.59 3.94 -3.04
CA ALA A 118 16.05 4.04 -4.39
C ALA A 118 15.18 2.81 -4.69
N VAL A 119 14.00 3.07 -5.26
CA VAL A 119 13.04 2.03 -5.65
C VAL A 119 13.08 1.89 -7.17
N GLU A 120 12.93 0.65 -7.65
CA GLU A 120 12.91 0.37 -9.08
C GLU A 120 11.58 0.81 -9.72
N GLU A 121 11.65 1.71 -10.71
CA GLU A 121 10.47 2.26 -11.40
C GLU A 121 9.85 1.32 -12.46
N THR A 122 10.52 0.21 -12.81
CA THR A 122 10.16 -0.63 -13.99
C THR A 122 8.95 -1.53 -13.77
N GLY A 123 8.47 -1.69 -12.54
CA GLY A 123 7.43 -2.64 -12.21
C GLY A 123 6.01 -2.16 -12.55
N VAL A 124 5.14 -3.09 -12.97
CA VAL A 124 3.72 -2.81 -13.21
C VAL A 124 3.00 -2.60 -11.88
N VAL A 125 2.18 -1.55 -11.82
CA VAL A 125 1.36 -1.20 -10.65
C VAL A 125 -0.10 -1.55 -10.98
N PRO A 126 -0.70 -2.55 -10.31
CA PRO A 126 -2.10 -2.89 -10.56
C PRO A 126 -3.00 -1.78 -10.01
N VAL A 127 -3.86 -1.21 -10.85
CA VAL A 127 -4.83 -0.18 -10.44
C VAL A 127 -6.22 -0.77 -10.53
N PHE A 128 -7.11 -0.35 -9.62
CA PHE A 128 -8.51 -0.74 -9.71
C PHE A 128 -9.17 -0.08 -10.92
N ASP A 129 -9.67 -0.89 -11.86
CA ASP A 129 -10.52 -0.41 -12.94
C ASP A 129 -11.99 -0.64 -12.59
N ILE A 130 -12.71 0.44 -12.28
CA ILE A 130 -14.13 0.36 -11.93
C ILE A 130 -15.00 -0.19 -13.07
N SER A 131 -14.57 -0.05 -14.33
CA SER A 131 -15.30 -0.56 -15.49
C SER A 131 -15.21 -2.09 -15.61
N SER A 132 -14.21 -2.70 -14.97
CA SER A 132 -14.04 -4.15 -14.89
C SER A 132 -14.90 -4.81 -13.80
N MET A 133 -15.57 -4.02 -12.96
CA MET A 133 -16.37 -4.52 -11.84
C MET A 133 -17.70 -5.09 -12.36
N GLN A 134 -17.83 -6.42 -12.36
CA GLN A 134 -19.13 -7.08 -12.53
C GLN A 134 -19.81 -7.18 -11.16
N VAL A 135 -20.96 -6.51 -11.03
CA VAL A 135 -21.83 -6.54 -9.84
C VAL A 135 -22.82 -7.69 -9.96
#